data_AF-G5B2K5-F1
#
_entry.id   AF-G5B2K5-F1
#
_cell.length_a   1.000
_cell.length_b   1.000
_cell.length_c   1.000
_cell.angle_alpha   90.00
_cell.angle_beta   90.00
_cell.angle_gamma   90.00
#
_symmetry.space_group_name_H-M   'P 1'
#
loop_
_entity.id
_entity.type
_entity.pdbx_description
1 polymer ?
#
loop_
_entity_poly.entity_id
_entity_poly.type
_entity_poly.pdbx_seq_one_letter_code
_entity_poly.pdbx_strand_id
1 'polypeptide(L)'
;MNSRKDTGPNSVLIIIDMKPKDLGLPTEVYISVEEGHNDGTPTLKIFEHMTSEIGAEEAEEVGVEYLLRDIKDTTVGTLSQWITNQLQNVFNLLPNISLQEFVKAFYLNTNDQMVVMCLASLIYSVVALHNLINNNIANRDAEKKEGQEKEESKMDRKDGKKD
;
A
#
# COMPACT_ATOMS: atom_id res chain seq x y z
N MET A 1 7.71 53.79 5.45
CA MET A 1 6.82 52.85 6.16
C MET A 1 6.87 51.53 5.44
N ASN A 2 7.65 50.56 5.93
CA ASN A 2 7.66 49.21 5.36
C ASN A 2 6.38 48.51 5.83
N SER A 3 5.45 48.34 4.90
CA SER A 3 4.22 47.57 5.12
C SER A 3 4.62 46.10 5.28
N ARG A 4 4.69 45.64 6.54
CA ARG A 4 4.82 44.23 6.88
C ARG A 4 3.48 43.61 6.50
N LYS A 5 3.41 42.97 5.34
CA LYS A 5 2.26 42.15 4.97
C LYS A 5 2.29 40.94 5.89
N ASP A 6 1.38 40.90 6.85
CA ASP A 6 1.15 39.74 7.70
C ASP A 6 0.72 38.57 6.80
N THR A 7 1.66 37.68 6.49
CA THR A 7 1.37 36.43 5.79
C THR A 7 0.79 35.45 6.81
N GLY A 8 -0.44 35.00 6.59
CA GLY A 8 -1.12 34.04 7.45
C GLY A 8 -0.34 32.73 7.63
N PRO A 9 -0.74 31.89 8.59
CA PRO A 9 0.02 30.70 9.01
C PRO A 9 0.26 29.65 7.90
N ASN A 10 -0.48 29.72 6.79
CA ASN A 10 -0.43 28.76 5.67
C ASN A 10 -0.10 29.46 4.34
N SER A 11 0.97 30.25 4.29
CA SER A 11 1.41 30.87 3.03
C SER A 11 1.93 29.83 2.04
N VAL A 12 1.43 29.85 0.82
CA VAL A 12 1.88 29.01 -0.30
C VAL A 12 2.60 29.89 -1.32
N LEU A 13 3.73 29.41 -1.85
CA LEU A 13 4.48 30.06 -2.93
C LEU A 13 4.05 29.44 -4.27
N ILE A 14 3.59 30.27 -5.20
CA ILE A 14 3.21 29.84 -6.55
C ILE A 14 4.10 30.56 -7.56
N ILE A 15 4.78 29.80 -8.41
CA ILE A 15 5.63 30.33 -9.49
C ILE A 15 4.89 30.10 -10.81
N ILE A 16 4.65 31.17 -11.56
CA ILE A 16 3.99 31.10 -12.87
C ILE A 16 5.03 31.41 -13.95
N ASP A 17 5.20 30.50 -14.90
CA ASP A 17 6.03 30.75 -16.07
C ASP A 17 5.24 31.59 -17.09
N MET A 18 5.77 32.77 -17.41
CA MET A 18 5.19 33.69 -18.39
C MET A 18 5.42 33.22 -19.83
N LYS A 19 6.35 32.30 -20.07
CA LYS A 19 6.69 31.77 -21.39
C LYS A 19 6.91 30.25 -21.30
N PRO A 20 5.84 29.47 -21.13
CA PRO A 20 5.95 28.02 -21.01
C PRO A 20 6.60 27.44 -22.26
N LYS A 21 7.73 26.76 -22.06
CA LYS A 21 8.45 26.03 -23.12
C LYS A 21 8.05 24.56 -23.18
N ASP A 22 7.50 24.05 -22.08
CA ASP A 22 7.12 22.66 -21.90
C ASP A 22 5.60 22.49 -21.97
N LEU A 23 5.14 21.29 -22.33
CA LEU A 23 3.72 20.92 -22.46
C LEU A 23 2.98 20.76 -21.10
N GLY A 24 3.63 21.09 -19.99
CA GLY A 24 3.10 20.95 -18.63
C GLY A 24 2.29 22.17 -18.16
N LEU A 25 1.80 22.11 -16.92
CA LEU A 25 1.18 23.27 -16.29
C LEU A 25 2.24 24.37 -16.11
N PRO A 26 1.96 25.64 -16.46
CA PRO A 26 2.91 26.74 -16.30
C PRO A 26 3.02 27.20 -14.83
N THR A 27 2.59 26.37 -13.86
CA THR A 27 2.42 26.74 -12.45
C THR A 27 3.07 25.70 -11.55
N GLU A 28 4.01 26.15 -10.73
CA GLU A 28 4.71 25.35 -9.73
C GLU A 28 4.34 25.85 -8.34
N VAL A 29 4.01 24.93 -7.42
CA VAL A 29 3.48 25.28 -6.10
C VAL A 29 4.39 24.71 -5.00
N TYR A 30 4.72 25.54 -4.02
CA TYR A 30 5.59 25.18 -2.91
C TYR A 30 5.00 25.59 -1.57
N ILE A 31 5.12 24.72 -0.57
CA ILE A 31 4.87 25.04 0.84
C ILE A 31 6.19 25.08 1.59
N SER A 32 6.26 25.93 2.62
CA SER A 32 7.47 26.06 3.41
C SER A 32 7.43 25.15 4.63
N VAL A 33 8.37 24.20 4.70
CA VAL A 33 8.46 23.18 5.75
C VAL A 33 9.74 23.39 6.53
N GLU A 34 9.66 23.28 7.86
CA GLU A 34 10.81 23.30 8.74
C GLU A 34 11.32 21.87 8.95
N GLU A 35 12.49 21.56 8.40
CA GLU A 35 13.11 20.24 8.57
C GLU A 35 14.03 20.26 9.80
N GLY A 36 13.59 19.58 10.86
CA GLY A 36 14.39 19.37 12.07
C GLY A 36 15.39 18.26 11.85
N HIS A 37 16.68 18.59 11.88
CA HIS A 37 17.74 17.59 11.78
C HIS A 37 18.06 17.01 13.17
N ASN A 38 18.12 15.68 13.30
CA ASN A 38 18.42 15.00 14.58
C ASN A 38 19.90 15.08 15.00
N ASP A 39 20.78 15.64 14.14
CA ASP A 39 22.22 15.71 14.37
C ASP A 39 22.68 17.03 15.03
N GLY A 40 21.73 17.83 15.54
CA GLY A 40 22.02 19.07 16.28
C GLY A 40 22.36 20.29 15.40
N THR A 41 22.26 20.17 14.08
CA THR A 41 22.30 21.31 13.15
C THR A 41 21.03 22.17 13.27
N PRO A 42 21.13 23.49 12.99
CA PRO A 42 19.98 24.39 13.06
C PRO A 42 18.91 23.99 12.05
N THR A 43 17.65 24.01 12.48
CA THR A 43 16.46 23.77 11.64
C THR A 43 16.48 24.69 10.42
N LEU A 44 16.41 24.09 9.22
CA LEU A 44 16.35 24.82 7.96
C LEU A 44 14.91 24.85 7.45
N LYS A 45 14.54 25.97 6.86
CA LYS A 45 13.25 26.16 6.20
C LYS A 45 13.41 25.83 4.72
N ILE A 46 12.86 24.70 4.31
CA ILE A 46 12.89 24.20 2.93
C ILE A 46 11.55 24.47 2.24
N PHE A 47 11.56 24.45 0.91
CA PHE A 47 10.36 24.53 0.10
C PHE A 47 10.08 23.15 -0.47
N GLU A 48 8.99 22.53 -0.01
CA GLU A 48 8.52 21.26 -0.53
C GLU A 48 7.54 21.53 -1.68
N HIS A 49 7.79 20.88 -2.82
CA HIS A 49 6.91 20.98 -3.98
C HIS A 49 5.57 20.27 -3.70
N MET A 50 4.49 20.97 -3.99
CA MET A 50 3.11 20.47 -3.85
C MET A 50 2.51 20.25 -5.23
N THR A 51 1.77 19.16 -5.40
CA THR A 51 0.99 18.91 -6.62
C THR A 51 -0.06 20.01 -6.82
N SER A 52 -0.13 20.59 -8.01
CA SER A 52 -1.07 21.65 -8.38
C SER A 52 -1.93 21.23 -9.57
N GLU A 53 -3.15 21.76 -9.63
CA GLU A 53 -4.03 21.67 -10.80
C GLU A 53 -4.58 23.05 -11.14
N ILE A 54 -4.96 23.25 -12.41
CA ILE A 54 -5.65 24.47 -12.85
C ILE A 54 -7.13 24.11 -13.02
N GLY A 55 -7.95 24.54 -12.07
CA GLY A 55 -9.40 24.46 -12.17
C GLY A 55 -10.00 25.69 -12.84
N ALA A 56 -11.26 25.58 -13.26
CA ALA A 56 -12.08 26.69 -13.73
C ALA A 56 -13.52 26.53 -13.18
N GLU A 57 -14.20 27.63 -12.89
CA GLU A 57 -15.64 27.63 -12.61
C GLU A 57 -16.45 27.68 -13.93
N GLU A 58 -17.73 27.29 -13.91
CA GLU A 58 -18.60 27.28 -15.11
C GLU A 58 -18.59 28.61 -15.88
N ALA A 59 -18.62 29.74 -15.16
CA ALA A 59 -18.54 31.06 -15.79
C ALA A 59 -17.19 31.32 -16.47
N GLU A 60 -16.09 30.80 -15.90
CA GLU A 60 -14.74 30.94 -16.45
C GLU A 60 -14.53 30.00 -17.65
N GLU A 61 -15.05 28.78 -17.58
CA GLU A 61 -14.96 27.80 -18.66
C GLU A 61 -15.66 28.31 -19.93
N VAL A 62 -16.88 28.84 -19.79
CA VAL A 62 -17.62 29.45 -20.92
C VAL A 62 -16.86 30.65 -21.48
N GLY A 63 -16.24 31.46 -20.62
CA GLY A 63 -15.44 32.61 -21.02
C GLY A 63 -14.20 32.21 -21.81
N VAL A 64 -13.48 31.18 -21.35
CA VAL A 64 -12.29 30.64 -22.02
C VAL A 64 -12.65 29.99 -23.35
N GLU A 65 -13.74 29.22 -23.40
CA GLU A 65 -14.21 28.58 -24.64
C GLU A 65 -14.56 29.62 -25.70
N TYR A 66 -15.22 30.71 -25.31
CA TYR A 66 -15.56 31.79 -26.23
C TYR A 66 -14.31 32.43 -26.84
N LEU A 67 -13.28 32.67 -26.04
CA LEU A 67 -12.02 33.26 -26.50
C LEU A 67 -11.22 32.33 -27.42
N LEU A 68 -11.38 31.02 -27.27
CA LEU A 68 -10.65 30.02 -28.03
C LEU A 68 -11.43 29.46 -29.23
N ARG A 69 -12.64 29.96 -29.48
CA ARG A 69 -13.52 29.50 -30.55
C ARG A 69 -12.87 29.51 -31.94
N ASP A 70 -12.09 30.54 -32.23
CA ASP A 70 -11.44 30.72 -33.55
C ASP A 70 -10.09 29.99 -33.67
N ILE A 71 -9.57 29.46 -32.56
CA ILE A 71 -8.25 28.81 -32.47
C ILE A 71 -8.39 27.28 -32.36
N LYS A 72 -9.55 26.79 -31.91
CA LYS A 72 -9.77 25.38 -31.58
C LYS A 72 -10.58 24.69 -32.69
N ASP A 73 -9.97 23.72 -33.37
CA ASP A 73 -10.71 22.73 -34.16
C ASP A 73 -11.60 21.92 -33.19
N THR A 74 -12.91 22.22 -33.21
CA THR A 74 -13.94 21.74 -32.26
C THR A 74 -14.01 20.21 -32.13
N THR A 75 -13.46 19.45 -33.08
CA THR A 75 -13.60 17.99 -33.15
C THR A 75 -12.39 17.19 -32.63
N VAL A 76 -11.18 17.78 -32.56
CA VAL A 76 -9.96 17.06 -32.18
C VAL A 76 -9.45 17.48 -30.79
N GLY A 77 -9.77 18.70 -30.34
CA GLY A 77 -9.32 19.23 -29.06
C GLY A 77 -10.03 18.66 -27.82
N THR A 78 -11.34 18.44 -27.88
CA THR A 78 -12.15 18.11 -26.69
C THR A 78 -11.89 16.72 -26.13
N LEU A 79 -11.82 15.69 -26.98
CA LEU A 79 -11.61 14.32 -26.52
C LEU A 79 -10.16 14.10 -26.05
N SER A 80 -9.18 14.63 -26.79
CA SER A 80 -7.76 14.50 -26.41
C SER A 80 -7.49 15.23 -25.09
N GLN A 81 -7.98 16.47 -24.93
CA GLN A 81 -7.88 17.22 -23.66
C GLN A 81 -8.60 16.50 -22.52
N TRP A 82 -9.79 15.96 -22.76
CA TRP A 82 -10.50 15.20 -21.73
C TRP A 82 -9.71 13.98 -21.28
N ILE A 83 -9.18 13.18 -22.21
CA ILE A 83 -8.35 12.00 -21.89
C ILE A 83 -7.09 12.42 -21.12
N THR A 84 -6.40 13.49 -21.56
CA THR A 84 -5.20 14.00 -20.87
C THR A 84 -5.52 14.49 -19.47
N ASN A 85 -6.65 15.19 -19.27
CA ASN A 85 -7.10 15.63 -17.96
C ASN A 85 -7.43 14.44 -17.05
N GLN A 86 -8.09 13.40 -17.56
CA GLN A 86 -8.34 12.18 -16.79
C GLN A 86 -7.04 11.48 -16.39
N LEU A 87 -6.06 11.41 -17.28
CA LEU A 87 -4.74 10.83 -16.97
C LEU A 87 -4.01 11.65 -15.90
N GLN A 88 -4.00 12.98 -16.02
CA GLN A 88 -3.38 13.85 -15.03
C GLN A 88 -4.04 13.69 -13.65
N ASN A 89 -5.38 13.59 -13.61
CA ASN A 89 -6.11 13.35 -12.37
C ASN A 89 -5.71 12.01 -11.72
N VAL A 90 -5.55 10.94 -12.52
CA VAL A 90 -5.08 9.65 -12.01
C VAL A 90 -3.66 9.75 -11.46
N PHE A 91 -2.75 10.44 -12.15
CA PHE A 91 -1.38 10.65 -11.65
C PHE A 91 -1.34 11.49 -10.37
N ASN A 92 -2.21 12.50 -10.26
CA ASN A 92 -2.33 13.35 -9.07
C ASN A 92 -2.90 12.59 -7.86
N LEU A 93 -3.76 11.59 -8.10
CA LEU A 93 -4.32 10.72 -7.05
C LEU A 93 -3.37 9.62 -6.59
N LEU A 94 -2.24 9.41 -7.27
CA LEU A 94 -1.27 8.41 -6.83
C LEU A 94 -0.71 8.82 -5.46
N PRO A 95 -0.78 7.93 -4.46
CA PRO A 95 -0.30 8.25 -3.13
C PRO A 95 1.21 8.51 -3.19
N ASN A 96 1.65 9.58 -2.53
CA ASN A 96 3.07 9.86 -2.40
C ASN A 96 3.71 8.80 -1.47
N ILE A 97 4.38 7.83 -2.09
CA ILE A 97 5.00 6.68 -1.42
C ILE A 97 6.25 7.02 -0.61
N SER A 98 6.83 8.22 -0.77
CA SER A 98 8.03 8.63 -0.04
C SER A 98 7.72 9.30 1.31
N LEU A 99 6.43 9.49 1.65
CA LEU A 99 6.04 10.01 2.95
C LEU A 99 6.45 9.03 4.07
N GLN A 100 7.23 9.54 5.01
CA GLN A 100 7.69 8.81 6.20
C GLN A 100 6.54 8.17 6.99
N GLU A 101 5.36 8.81 7.02
CA GLU A 101 4.16 8.26 7.67
C GLU A 101 3.65 6.98 6.99
N PHE A 102 3.69 6.91 5.66
CA PHE A 102 3.26 5.74 4.90
C PHE A 102 4.23 4.57 5.10
N VAL A 103 5.53 4.84 5.09
CA VAL A 103 6.57 3.84 5.38
C VAL A 103 6.40 3.29 6.79
N LYS A 104 6.19 4.15 7.79
CA LYS A 104 5.94 3.74 9.17
C LYS A 104 4.66 2.90 9.30
N ALA A 105 3.57 3.32 8.65
CA ALA A 105 2.32 2.56 8.63
C ALA A 105 2.50 1.18 7.97
N PHE A 106 3.28 1.08 6.90
CA PHE A 106 3.62 -0.18 6.25
C PHE A 106 4.41 -1.12 7.16
N TYR A 107 5.40 -0.59 7.89
CA TYR A 107 6.17 -1.37 8.86
C TYR A 107 5.29 -1.91 10.00
N LEU A 108 4.41 -1.07 10.55
CA LEU A 108 3.48 -1.49 11.60
C LEU A 108 2.52 -2.58 11.09
N ASN A 109 1.91 -2.35 9.93
CA ASN A 109 0.96 -3.30 9.35
C ASN A 109 1.63 -4.65 8.98
N THR A 110 2.85 -4.62 8.46
CA THR A 110 3.62 -5.84 8.15
C THR A 110 4.01 -6.59 9.43
N ASN A 111 4.38 -5.86 10.49
CA ASN A 111 4.72 -6.47 11.78
C ASN A 111 3.50 -7.17 12.39
N ASP A 112 2.35 -6.51 12.40
CA ASP A 112 1.10 -7.09 12.91
C ASP A 112 0.71 -8.36 12.14
N GLN A 113 0.82 -8.33 10.81
CA GLN A 113 0.58 -9.52 9.98
C GLN A 113 1.57 -10.66 10.28
N MET A 114 2.85 -10.34 10.47
CA MET A 114 3.87 -11.35 10.79
C MET A 114 3.61 -12.01 12.14
N VAL A 115 3.21 -11.24 13.16
CA VAL A 115 2.87 -11.78 14.48
C VAL A 115 1.68 -12.75 14.41
N VAL A 116 0.66 -12.43 13.61
CA VAL A 116 -0.48 -13.34 13.37
C VAL A 116 -0.02 -14.63 12.70
N MET A 117 0.88 -14.55 11.71
CA MET A 117 1.46 -15.74 11.07
C MET A 117 2.27 -16.60 12.06
N CYS A 118 3.03 -16.00 12.96
CA CYS A 118 3.76 -16.71 14.01
C CYS A 118 2.82 -17.47 14.94
N LEU A 119 1.73 -16.85 15.40
CA LEU A 119 0.73 -17.51 16.24
C LEU A 119 0.01 -18.65 15.51
N ALA A 120 -0.40 -18.43 14.26
CA ALA A 120 -1.08 -19.44 13.45
C ALA A 120 -0.19 -20.66 13.19
N SER A 121 1.08 -20.44 12.82
CA SER A 121 2.04 -21.53 12.61
C SER A 121 2.33 -22.33 13.88
N LEU A 122 2.34 -21.67 15.05
CA LEU A 122 2.53 -22.36 16.32
C LEU A 122 1.35 -23.27 16.67
N ILE A 123 0.12 -22.77 16.52
CA ILE A 123 -1.10 -23.57 16.74
C ILE A 123 -1.15 -24.74 15.77
N TYR A 124 -0.82 -24.51 14.49
CA TYR A 124 -0.80 -25.59 13.49
C TYR A 124 0.25 -26.65 13.84
N SER A 125 1.46 -26.26 14.26
CA SER A 125 2.50 -27.20 14.71
C SER A 125 2.03 -28.08 15.88
N VAL A 126 1.35 -27.50 16.88
CA VAL A 126 0.81 -28.26 18.03
C VAL A 126 -0.28 -29.25 17.59
N VAL A 127 -1.20 -28.81 16.73
CA VAL A 127 -2.27 -29.68 16.21
C VAL A 127 -1.68 -30.82 15.37
N ALA A 128 -0.71 -30.52 14.51
CA ALA A 128 -0.02 -31.53 13.70
C ALA A 128 0.71 -32.55 14.58
N LEU A 129 1.37 -32.10 15.65
CA LEU A 129 2.03 -32.97 16.61
C LEU A 129 1.02 -33.85 17.36
N HIS A 130 -0.12 -33.29 17.77
CA HIS A 130 -1.17 -34.06 18.42
C HIS A 130 -1.72 -35.15 17.51
N ASN A 131 -1.97 -34.83 16.24
CA ASN A 131 -2.38 -35.80 15.23
C ASN A 131 -1.34 -36.90 15.01
N LEU A 132 -0.05 -36.55 15.02
CA LEU A 132 1.04 -37.52 14.86
C LEU A 132 1.15 -38.47 16.06
N ILE A 133 1.01 -37.95 17.29
CA ILE A 133 1.01 -38.76 18.50
C ILE A 133 -0.18 -39.74 18.49
N ASN A 134 -1.37 -39.24 18.17
CA ASN A 134 -2.57 -40.08 18.09
C ASN A 134 -2.45 -41.16 17.02
N ASN A 135 -1.89 -40.82 15.85
CA ASN A 135 -1.62 -41.77 14.78
C ASN A 135 -0.63 -42.86 15.23
N ASN A 136 0.47 -42.47 15.89
CA ASN A 136 1.47 -43.42 16.39
C ASN A 136 0.94 -44.36 17.48
N ILE A 137 0.09 -43.86 18.39
CA ILE A 137 -0.56 -44.69 19.42
C ILE A 137 -1.50 -45.71 18.76
N ALA A 138 -2.35 -45.26 17.84
CA ALA A 138 -3.26 -46.14 17.11
C ALA A 138 -2.50 -47.22 16.33
N ASN A 139 -1.39 -46.86 15.68
CA ASN A 139 -0.56 -47.80 14.93
C ASN A 139 0.09 -48.84 15.87
N ARG A 140 0.59 -48.41 17.04
CA ARG A 140 1.18 -49.31 18.03
C ARG A 140 0.17 -50.27 18.65
N ASP A 141 -1.06 -49.82 18.90
CA ASP A 141 -2.12 -50.67 19.43
C ASP A 141 -2.64 -51.66 18.38
N ALA A 142 -2.64 -51.27 17.10
CA ALA A 142 -2.93 -52.17 15.99
C ALA A 142 -1.86 -53.28 15.86
N GLU A 143 -0.57 -52.93 15.90
CA GLU A 143 0.54 -53.91 15.85
C GLU A 143 0.47 -54.93 17.00
N LYS A 144 0.08 -54.49 18.20
CA LYS A 144 -0.09 -55.39 19.35
C LYS A 144 -1.27 -56.35 19.19
N LYS A 145 -2.40 -55.86 18.66
CA LYS A 145 -3.57 -56.70 18.37
C LYS A 145 -3.26 -57.73 17.28
N GLU A 146 -2.60 -57.30 16.20
CA GLU A 146 -2.16 -58.22 15.14
C GLU A 146 -1.14 -59.26 15.63
N GLY A 147 -0.27 -58.89 16.57
CA GLY A 147 0.69 -59.81 17.19
C GLY A 147 0.02 -60.88 18.05
N GLN A 148 -0.97 -60.49 18.86
CA GLN A 148 -1.74 -61.41 19.71
C GLN A 148 -2.60 -62.38 18.90
N GLU A 149 -3.28 -61.91 17.84
CA GLU A 149 -4.05 -62.78 16.94
C GLU A 149 -3.17 -63.80 16.19
N LYS A 150 -1.92 -63.43 15.86
CA LYS A 150 -0.93 -64.34 15.25
C LYS A 150 -0.34 -65.36 16.22
N GLU A 151 -0.33 -65.08 17.53
CA GLU A 151 0.11 -66.03 18.57
C GLU A 151 -1.01 -66.99 18.98
N GLU A 152 -2.24 -66.52 19.15
CA GLU A 152 -3.41 -67.36 19.45
C GLU A 152 -3.66 -68.39 18.32
N SER A 153 -3.60 -67.94 17.06
CA SER A 153 -3.74 -68.84 15.90
C SER A 153 -2.60 -69.87 15.73
N LYS A 154 -1.44 -69.66 16.36
CA LYS A 154 -0.34 -70.66 16.43
C LYS A 154 -0.52 -71.64 17.60
N MET A 155 -1.20 -71.24 18.67
CA MET A 155 -1.45 -72.10 19.82
C MET A 155 -2.56 -73.12 19.52
N ASP A 156 -3.64 -72.71 18.86
CA ASP A 156 -4.71 -73.62 18.39
C ASP A 156 -4.21 -74.70 17.41
N ARG A 157 -3.23 -74.36 16.55
CA ARG A 157 -2.61 -75.33 15.62
C ARG A 157 -1.72 -76.37 16.31
N LYS A 158 -1.24 -76.11 17.54
CA LYS A 158 -0.41 -77.06 18.30
C LYS A 158 -1.23 -78.05 19.11
N ASP A 159 -2.40 -77.67 19.60
CA ASP A 159 -3.28 -78.58 20.36
C ASP A 159 -4.05 -79.55 19.45
N GLY A 160 -4.29 -79.22 18.18
CA GLY A 160 -4.89 -80.14 17.19
C GLY A 160 -3.97 -81.28 16.69
N LYS A 161 -2.78 -81.48 17.28
CA LYS A 161 -1.82 -82.53 16.87
C LYS A 161 -1.49 -83.55 17.97
N LYS A 162 -2.24 -83.56 19.08
CA LYS A 162 -2.23 -84.66 20.06
C LYS A 162 -3.54 -85.44 19.96
N ASP A 163 -3.58 -86.38 19.03
CA ASP A 163 -4.35 -87.63 19.06
C ASP A 163 -3.68 -88.62 18.08
#